data_AF-A0A7X7JUJ4-F1
#
_entry.id   AF-A0A7X7JUJ4-F1
#
_cell.length_a   1.000
_cell.length_b   1.000
_cell.length_c   1.000
_cell.angle_alpha   90.00
_cell.angle_beta   90.00
_cell.angle_gamma   90.00
#
_symmetry.space_group_name_H-M   'P 1'
#
loop_
_entity.id
_entity.type
_entity.pdbx_description
1 polymer ?
#
loop_
_entity_poly.entity_id
_entity_poly.type
_entity_poly.pdbx_seq_one_letter_code
_entity_poly.pdbx_strand_id
1 'polypeptide(L)'
;MKHKYHLPDAAWAIAHQQDGVISHKQVSAFGFTRNAIQRVLDDRILWQVTRGLYSVSPDPGWRGLAWGGVILGGDGAALGGRSAG
;
A
#
# COMPACT_ATOMS: atom_id res chain seq x y z
N MET A 1 -20.71 -4.89 -18.81
CA MET A 1 -20.62 -5.06 -17.34
C MET A 1 -19.17 -4.86 -16.94
N LYS A 2 -18.85 -3.83 -16.14
CA LYS A 2 -17.46 -3.53 -15.72
C LYS A 2 -17.08 -4.49 -14.59
N HIS A 3 -16.08 -5.34 -14.80
CA HIS A 3 -15.44 -6.09 -13.72
C HIS A 3 -14.88 -5.05 -12.74
N LYS A 4 -15.49 -4.91 -11.55
CA LYS A 4 -14.87 -4.16 -10.45
C LYS A 4 -13.60 -4.95 -10.12
N TYR A 5 -12.44 -4.43 -10.48
CA TYR A 5 -11.19 -5.06 -10.04
C TYR A 5 -11.21 -4.99 -8.53
N HIS A 6 -11.14 -6.12 -7.84
CA HIS A 6 -10.98 -6.13 -6.38
C HIS A 6 -9.51 -6.38 -6.07
N LEU A 7 -8.99 -5.74 -5.03
CA LEU A 7 -7.74 -6.18 -4.44
C LEU A 7 -8.00 -7.58 -3.83
N PRO A 8 -7.13 -8.59 -4.03
CA PRO A 8 -7.27 -9.90 -3.42
C PRO A 8 -7.32 -9.79 -1.90
N ASP A 9 -8.08 -10.66 -1.24
CA ASP A 9 -8.24 -10.63 0.22
C ASP A 9 -6.90 -10.70 0.96
N ALA A 10 -5.94 -11.46 0.44
CA ALA A 10 -4.59 -11.53 1.00
C ALA A 10 -3.81 -10.20 0.91
N ALA A 11 -3.98 -9.45 -0.19
CA ALA A 11 -3.38 -8.13 -0.35
C ALA A 11 -4.07 -7.10 0.56
N TRP A 12 -5.40 -7.18 0.71
CA TRP A 12 -6.14 -6.40 1.70
C TRP A 12 -5.65 -6.67 3.12
N ALA A 13 -5.48 -7.95 3.50
CA ALA A 13 -5.01 -8.33 4.82
C ALA A 13 -3.62 -7.77 5.13
N ILE A 14 -2.70 -7.80 4.16
CA ILE A 14 -1.37 -7.20 4.31
C ILE A 14 -1.47 -5.69 4.49
N ALA A 15 -2.25 -5.01 3.66
CA ALA A 15 -2.44 -3.56 3.80
C ALA A 15 -2.98 -3.22 5.20
N HIS A 16 -3.97 -3.97 5.70
CA HIS A 16 -4.51 -3.76 7.05
C HIS A 16 -3.48 -4.02 8.17
N GLN A 17 -2.65 -5.05 8.06
CA GLN A 17 -1.57 -5.30 9.03
C GLN A 17 -0.54 -4.16 9.06
N GLN A 18 -0.39 -3.44 7.95
CA GLN A 18 0.50 -2.31 7.76
C GLN A 18 -0.23 -0.97 7.85
N ASP A 19 -1.34 -0.91 8.60
CA ASP A 19 -2.11 0.31 8.86
C ASP A 19 -2.59 1.02 7.56
N GLY A 20 -3.03 0.22 6.61
CA GLY A 20 -3.66 0.66 5.37
C GLY A 20 -2.70 0.94 4.21
N VAL A 21 -1.39 0.68 4.35
CA VAL A 21 -0.43 0.86 3.24
C VAL A 21 0.14 -0.46 2.71
N ILE A 22 0.50 -0.50 1.43
CA ILE A 22 1.08 -1.67 0.77
C ILE A 22 2.04 -1.24 -0.34
N SER A 23 3.15 -1.97 -0.50
CA SER A 23 4.12 -1.70 -1.57
C SER A 23 3.76 -2.34 -2.89
N HIS A 24 4.34 -1.81 -3.97
CA HIS A 24 4.34 -2.42 -5.29
C HIS A 24 4.85 -3.87 -5.26
N LYS A 25 5.94 -4.15 -4.55
CA LYS A 25 6.50 -5.51 -4.45
C LYS A 25 5.50 -6.48 -3.84
N GLN A 26 4.77 -6.07 -2.81
CA GLN A 26 3.77 -6.90 -2.15
C GLN A 26 2.54 -7.16 -3.03
N VAL A 27 1.97 -6.13 -3.66
CA VAL A 27 0.84 -6.36 -4.59
C VAL A 27 1.24 -7.21 -5.78
N SER A 28 2.45 -7.01 -6.33
CA SER A 28 2.98 -7.83 -7.43
C SER A 28 3.18 -9.30 -7.05
N ALA A 29 3.45 -9.61 -5.78
CA ALA A 29 3.51 -10.99 -5.30
C ALA A 29 2.15 -11.72 -5.41
N PHE A 30 1.05 -10.98 -5.50
CA PHE A 30 -0.30 -11.50 -5.76
C PHE A 30 -0.70 -11.40 -7.26
N GLY A 31 0.26 -11.19 -8.15
CA GLY A 31 0.01 -11.12 -9.60
C GLY A 31 -0.46 -9.76 -10.11
N PHE A 32 -0.36 -8.68 -9.31
CA PHE A 32 -0.65 -7.34 -9.80
C PHE A 32 0.44 -6.86 -10.76
N THR A 33 0.07 -6.78 -12.03
CA THR A 33 0.85 -6.13 -13.08
C THR A 33 0.72 -4.61 -12.97
N ARG A 34 1.60 -3.87 -13.65
CA ARG A 34 1.52 -2.41 -13.74
C ARG A 34 0.15 -1.91 -14.22
N ASN A 35 -0.44 -2.61 -15.19
CA ASN A 35 -1.75 -2.25 -15.74
C ASN A 35 -2.88 -2.52 -14.73
N ALA A 36 -2.79 -3.62 -13.98
CA ALA A 36 -3.75 -3.92 -12.90
C ALA A 36 -3.66 -2.86 -11.78
N ILE A 37 -2.45 -2.45 -11.41
CA ILE A 37 -2.21 -1.38 -10.44
C ILE A 37 -2.82 -0.06 -10.93
N GLN A 38 -2.52 0.35 -12.17
CA GLN A 38 -3.09 1.57 -12.73
C GLN A 38 -4.62 1.54 -12.68
N ARG A 39 -5.21 0.40 -13.00
CA ARG A 39 -6.67 0.25 -12.97
C ARG A 39 -7.28 0.36 -11.57
N VAL A 40 -6.64 -0.20 -10.54
CA VAL A 40 -7.13 -0.02 -9.16
C VAL A 40 -6.90 1.40 -8.62
N LEU A 41 -5.92 2.14 -9.14
CA LEU A 41 -5.77 3.57 -8.87
C LEU A 41 -6.88 4.39 -9.55
N ASP A 42 -7.16 4.10 -10.83
CA ASP A 42 -8.22 4.76 -11.60
C ASP A 42 -9.60 4.50 -10.99
N ASP A 43 -9.84 3.27 -10.51
CA ASP A 43 -11.07 2.85 -9.84
C ASP A 43 -11.14 3.33 -8.37
N ARG A 44 -10.12 4.05 -7.88
CA ARG A 44 -10.01 4.59 -6.49
C ARG A 44 -10.18 3.52 -5.41
N ILE A 45 -9.58 2.36 -5.64
CA ILE A 45 -9.48 1.27 -4.66
C ILE A 45 -8.19 1.41 -3.88
N LEU A 46 -7.14 1.89 -4.56
CA LEU A 46 -5.90 2.33 -3.94
C LEU A 46 -5.63 3.79 -4.30
N TRP A 47 -4.88 4.46 -3.44
CA TRP A 47 -4.35 5.79 -3.64
C TRP A 47 -2.83 5.73 -3.60
N GLN A 48 -2.17 6.45 -4.50
CA GLN A 48 -0.72 6.51 -4.51
C GLN A 48 -0.24 7.46 -3.40
N VAL A 49 0.55 6.95 -2.46
CA VAL A 49 1.20 7.77 -1.42
C VAL A 49 2.51 8.34 -1.98
N THR A 50 3.32 7.47 -2.57
CA THR A 50 4.53 7.83 -3.34
C THR A 50 4.81 6.73 -4.37
N ARG A 51 5.84 6.88 -5.20
CA ARG A 51 6.20 5.85 -6.19
C ARG A 51 6.51 4.53 -5.47
N GLY A 52 5.73 3.49 -5.78
CA GLY A 52 5.92 2.14 -5.24
C GLY A 52 5.24 1.89 -3.88
N LEU A 53 4.50 2.86 -3.35
CA LEU A 53 3.72 2.73 -2.11
C LEU A 53 2.29 3.23 -2.33
N TYR A 54 1.33 2.41 -1.92
CA TYR A 54 -0.09 2.66 -2.10
C TYR A 54 -0.82 2.57 -0.76
N SER A 55 -1.98 3.21 -0.68
CA SER A 55 -2.85 3.25 0.50
C SER A 55 -4.26 2.81 0.13
N VAL A 56 -4.98 2.19 1.06
CA VAL A 56 -6.41 1.88 0.94
C VAL A 56 -7.32 3.04 1.37
N SER A 57 -6.71 4.17 1.77
CA SER A 57 -7.38 5.45 2.08
C SER A 57 -6.71 6.58 1.29
N PRO A 58 -7.47 7.58 0.81
CA PRO A 58 -6.90 8.78 0.19
C PRO A 58 -6.02 9.60 1.15
N ASP A 59 -6.26 9.49 2.45
CA ASP A 59 -5.53 10.19 3.50
C ASP A 59 -5.07 9.15 4.54
N PRO A 60 -3.90 8.54 4.36
CA PRO A 60 -3.36 7.61 5.34
C PRO A 60 -2.95 8.38 6.61
N GLY A 61 -3.39 7.88 7.76
CA GLY A 61 -2.97 8.43 9.04
C GLY A 61 -1.48 8.25 9.29
N TRP A 62 -0.99 8.88 10.38
CA TRP A 62 0.43 8.83 10.74
C TRP A 62 1.01 7.41 10.82
N ARG A 63 0.26 6.45 11.35
CA ARG A 63 0.70 5.05 11.49
C ARG A 63 0.93 4.40 10.12
N GLY A 64 0.02 4.60 9.17
CA GLY A 64 0.19 4.19 7.78
C GLY A 64 1.39 4.86 7.10
N LEU A 65 1.61 6.15 7.32
CA LEU A 65 2.80 6.85 6.81
C LEU A 65 4.10 6.30 7.42
N ALA A 66 4.10 6.01 8.72
CA ALA A 66 5.23 5.43 9.42
C ALA A 66 5.56 4.03 8.89
N TRP A 67 4.54 3.18 8.70
CA TRP A 67 4.71 1.90 7.99
C TRP A 67 5.25 2.09 6.57
N GLY A 68 4.76 3.09 5.84
CA GLY A 68 5.27 3.46 4.54
C GLY A 68 6.77 3.74 4.55
N GLY A 69 7.25 4.48 5.55
CA GLY A 69 8.67 4.73 5.78
C GLY A 69 9.49 3.46 6.01
N VAL A 70 9.00 2.54 6.86
CA VAL A 70 9.65 1.25 7.12
C VAL A 70 9.71 0.40 5.84
N ILE A 71 8.59 0.29 5.12
CA ILE A 71 8.51 -0.50 3.89
C ILE A 71 9.46 0.02 2.81
N LEU A 72 9.53 1.34 2.64
CA LEU A 72 10.42 1.98 1.66
C LEU A 72 11.89 1.91 2.08
N GLY A 73 12.17 1.93 3.39
CA GLY A 73 13.52 1.77 3.93
C GLY A 73 14.08 0.35 3.78
N GLY A 74 13.20 -0.66 3.65
CA GLY A 74 13.59 -2.05 3.44
C GLY A 74 14.03 -2.76 4.72
N ASP A 75 14.67 -3.93 4.56
CA ASP A 75 15.08 -4.77 5.69
C ASP A 75 16.10 -4.02 6.59
N GLY A 76 15.77 -3.90 7.87
CA GLY A 76 16.57 -3.16 8.86
C GLY A 76 16.15 -1.70 9.06
N ALA A 77 15.19 -1.19 8.28
CA ALA A 77 14.62 0.12 8.52
C ALA A 77 13.79 0.16 9.81
N ALA A 78 13.93 1.22 10.58
CA ALA A 78 13.18 1.47 11.80
C ALA A 78 12.73 2.94 11.84
N LEU A 79 11.64 3.20 12.55
CA LEU A 79 11.22 4.55 12.88
C LEU A 79 12.18 5.14 13.91
N GLY A 80 12.62 6.37 13.70
CA GLY A 80 13.54 7.07 14.59
C GLY A 80 12.92 8.32 15.23
N GLY A 81 13.46 8.71 16.39
CA GLY A 81 13.16 9.99 17.03
C GLY A 81 11.68 10.18 17.36
N ARG A 82 11.10 11.32 16.94
CA ARG A 82 9.70 11.67 17.22
C ARG A 82 8.68 10.83 16.46
N SER A 83 9.12 10.03 15.49
CA SER A 83 8.26 9.14 14.71
C SER A 83 8.10 7.74 15.33
N ALA A 84 8.74 7.47 16.47
CA ALA A 84 8.64 6.19 17.17
C ALA A 84 7.74 6.23 18.43
N GLY A 85 7.14 7.39 18.75
CA GLY A 85 6.34 7.64 19.95
C GLY A 85 4.90 7.99 19.64
#